data_AF-A0A538NHR0-F1
#
_entry.id   AF-A0A538NHR0-F1
#
_cell.length_a   1.000
_cell.length_b   1.000
_cell.length_c   1.000
_cell.angle_alpha   90.00
_cell.angle_beta   90.00
_cell.angle_gamma   90.00
#
_symmetry.space_group_name_H-M   'P 1'
#
loop_
_entity.id
_entity.type
_entity.pdbx_description
1 polymer ?
#
loop_
_entity_poly.entity_id
_entity_poly.type
_entity_poly.pdbx_seq_one_letter_code
_entity_poly.pdbx_strand_id
1 'polypeptide(L)'
;LVDLLGEIARRKKATPAQIALAWLLAQKPWIVPIPGTTKLHRLEENIGAASIELTSDDLREIESAASKIKVEGARYPEKLEQLTGR
;
A
#
# COMPACT_ATOMS: atom_id res chain seq x y z
N LEU A 1 -2.63 -7.12 -9.49
CA LEU A 1 -2.00 -6.05 -8.69
C LEU A 1 -0.62 -6.46 -8.18
N VAL A 2 -0.47 -7.61 -7.50
CA VAL A 2 0.83 -8.07 -6.98
C VAL A 2 1.91 -8.13 -8.07
N ASP A 3 1.58 -8.68 -9.25
CA ASP A 3 2.53 -8.77 -10.38
C ASP A 3 2.98 -7.40 -10.87
N LEU A 4 2.04 -6.45 -11.00
CA LEU A 4 2.34 -5.06 -11.35
C LEU A 4 3.28 -4.41 -10.34
N LEU A 5 3.02 -4.57 -9.04
CA LEU A 5 3.91 -4.06 -8.01
C LEU A 5 5.30 -4.70 -8.11
N GLY A 6 5.38 -5.98 -8.49
CA GLY A 6 6.63 -6.68 -8.79
C GLY A 6 7.39 -6.10 -9.99
N GLU A 7 6.69 -5.72 -11.05
CA GLU A 7 7.29 -5.06 -12.22
C GLU A 7 7.85 -3.68 -11.86
N ILE A 8 7.07 -2.85 -11.18
CA ILE A 8 7.49 -1.52 -10.71
C ILE A 8 8.68 -1.66 -9.76
N ALA A 9 8.63 -2.62 -8.83
CA ALA A 9 9.70 -2.92 -7.89
C ALA A 9 11.02 -3.24 -8.62
N ARG A 10 10.98 -4.08 -9.67
CA ARG A 10 12.16 -4.35 -10.51
C ARG A 10 12.70 -3.08 -11.19
N ARG A 11 11.82 -2.26 -11.77
CA ARG A 11 12.22 -0.99 -12.43
C ARG A 11 12.90 -0.03 -11.45
N LYS A 12 12.43 0.01 -10.20
CA LYS A 12 12.91 0.91 -9.13
C LYS A 12 14.00 0.31 -8.23
N LYS A 13 14.42 -0.95 -8.48
CA LYS A 13 15.35 -1.70 -7.61
C LYS A 13 14.90 -1.74 -6.15
N ALA A 14 13.60 -1.92 -5.95
CA ALA A 14 12.94 -1.98 -4.66
C ALA A 14 12.22 -3.32 -4.49
N THR A 15 11.61 -3.54 -3.33
CA THR A 15 10.73 -4.70 -3.12
C THR A 15 9.25 -4.32 -3.31
N PRO A 16 8.37 -5.28 -3.61
CA PRO A 16 6.93 -5.00 -3.77
C PRO A 16 6.31 -4.34 -2.52
N ALA A 17 6.77 -4.71 -1.32
CA ALA A 17 6.33 -4.11 -0.06
C ALA A 17 6.71 -2.63 0.01
N GLN A 18 7.92 -2.28 -0.44
CA GLN A 18 8.35 -0.89 -0.50
C GLN A 18 7.56 -0.08 -1.52
N ILE A 19 7.25 -0.63 -2.70
CA ILE A 19 6.40 0.05 -3.69
C ILE A 19 5.00 0.31 -3.12
N ALA A 20 4.41 -0.66 -2.41
CA ALA A 20 3.10 -0.49 -1.80
C ALA A 20 3.10 0.62 -0.73
N LEU A 21 4.13 0.68 0.12
CA LEU A 21 4.26 1.73 1.13
C LEU A 21 4.56 3.11 0.52
N ALA A 22 5.43 3.17 -0.50
CA ALA A 22 5.74 4.39 -1.23
C ALA A 22 4.51 4.95 -1.95
N TRP A 23 3.69 4.08 -2.55
CA TRP A 23 2.41 4.47 -3.14
C TRP A 23 1.49 5.09 -2.09
N LEU A 24 1.34 4.46 -0.92
CA LEU A 24 0.49 4.97 0.15
C LEU A 24 0.94 6.34 0.65
N LEU A 25 2.26 6.54 0.82
CA LEU A 25 2.86 7.83 1.19
C LEU A 25 2.64 8.92 0.13
N ALA A 26 2.61 8.55 -1.15
CA ALA A 26 2.43 9.48 -2.26
C ALA A 26 0.98 10.00 -2.42
N GLN A 27 -0.01 9.31 -1.85
CA GLN A 27 -1.43 9.63 -2.07
C GLN A 27 -1.82 11.02 -1.53
N LYS A 28 -1.37 11.37 -0.31
CA LYS A 28 -1.61 12.66 0.35
C LYS A 28 -0.51 12.93 1.39
N PRO A 29 -0.13 14.20 1.63
CA PRO A 29 0.95 14.54 2.55
C PRO A 29 0.66 14.23 4.03
N TRP A 30 -0.61 13.99 4.40
CA TRP A 30 -1.03 13.65 5.76
C TRP A 30 -1.24 12.14 5.98
N ILE A 31 -0.93 11.30 4.99
CA ILE A 31 -1.03 9.84 5.14
C ILE A 31 0.25 9.32 5.80
N VAL A 32 0.09 8.70 6.97
CA VAL A 32 1.20 8.09 7.71
C VAL A 32 0.90 6.60 7.88
N PRO A 33 1.56 5.71 7.10
CA PRO A 33 1.40 4.27 7.27
C PRO A 33 2.04 3.81 8.59
N ILE A 34 1.41 2.83 9.24
CA ILE A 34 1.91 2.22 10.49
C ILE A 34 2.19 0.74 10.24
N PRO A 35 3.21 0.39 9.42
CA PRO A 35 3.48 -1.00 9.08
C PRO A 35 4.06 -1.75 10.28
N GLY A 36 3.35 -2.79 10.74
CA GLY A 36 3.82 -3.67 11.80
C GLY A 36 4.69 -4.82 11.27
N THR A 37 5.78 -5.13 11.96
CA THR A 37 6.62 -6.30 11.69
C THR A 37 7.35 -6.77 12.95
N THR A 38 7.64 -8.07 13.04
CA THR A 38 8.47 -8.68 14.09
C THR A 38 9.91 -8.97 13.63
N LYS A 39 10.23 -8.72 12.36
CA LYS A 39 11.51 -9.06 11.73
C LYS A 39 12.30 -7.80 11.42
N LEU A 40 13.56 -7.75 11.84
CA LEU A 40 14.44 -6.58 11.64
C LEU A 40 14.62 -6.22 10.16
N HIS A 41 14.93 -7.19 9.29
CA HIS A 41 15.09 -6.92 7.86
C HIS A 41 13.82 -6.35 7.19
N ARG A 42 12.64 -6.66 7.73
CA ARG A 42 11.37 -6.08 7.25
C ARG A 42 11.18 -4.66 7.75
N LEU A 43 11.67 -4.34 8.95
CA LEU A 43 11.67 -2.96 9.45
C LEU A 43 12.54 -2.09 8.54
N GLU A 44 13.76 -2.54 8.24
CA GLU A 44 14.68 -1.86 7.33
C GLU A 44 14.08 -1.68 5.93
N GLU A 45 13.47 -2.74 5.40
CA GLU A 45 12.72 -2.70 4.14
C GLU A 45 11.62 -1.62 4.18
N ASN A 46 10.75 -1.64 5.20
CA ASN A 46 9.63 -0.70 5.34
C ASN A 46 10.10 0.76 5.44
N ILE A 47 11.17 1.03 6.19
CA ILE A 47 11.76 2.37 6.30
C ILE A 47 12.27 2.84 4.94
N GLY A 48 12.93 1.94 4.18
CA GLY A 48 13.45 2.26 2.85
C GLY A 48 12.38 2.68 1.84
N ALA A 49 11.11 2.35 2.07
CA ALA A 49 10.00 2.79 1.20
C ALA A 49 9.85 4.31 1.14
N ALA A 50 10.19 5.03 2.23
CA ALA A 50 10.08 6.49 2.27
C ALA A 50 11.04 7.21 1.32
N SER A 51 12.11 6.53 0.89
CA SER A 51 13.10 7.06 -0.05
C SER A 51 12.76 6.76 -1.52
N ILE A 52 11.64 6.08 -1.79
CA ILE A 52 11.23 5.72 -3.15
C ILE A 52 10.32 6.80 -3.72
N GLU A 53 10.76 7.39 -4.83
CA GLU A 53 9.94 8.29 -5.62
C GLU A 53 9.24 7.50 -6.75
N LEU A 54 7.90 7.52 -6.73
CA LEU A 54 7.07 7.00 -7.81
C LEU A 54 6.78 8.10 -8.81
N THR A 55 6.91 7.80 -10.11
CA THR A 55 6.55 8.77 -11.15
C THR A 55 5.03 8.87 -11.26
N SER A 56 4.55 9.91 -11.94
CA SER A 56 3.11 10.02 -12.23
C SER A 56 2.59 8.84 -13.06
N ASP A 57 3.41 8.23 -13.92
CA ASP A 57 3.05 7.01 -14.65
C ASP A 57 2.91 5.81 -13.71
N ASP A 58 3.88 5.61 -12.80
CA ASP A 58 3.82 4.53 -11.80
C ASP A 58 2.53 4.62 -10.96
N LEU A 59 2.19 5.84 -10.50
CA LEU A 59 0.98 6.08 -9.71
C LEU A 59 -0.30 5.78 -10.51
N ARG A 60 -0.37 6.22 -11.78
CA ARG A 60 -1.51 5.93 -12.66
C ARG A 60 -1.68 4.44 -12.93
N GLU A 61 -0.58 3.72 -13.17
CA GLU A 61 -0.60 2.27 -13.37
C GLU A 61 -1.18 1.55 -12.15
N ILE A 62 -0.71 1.92 -10.94
CA ILE A 62 -1.16 1.32 -9.69
C ILE A 62 -2.65 1.64 -9.45
N GLU A 63 -3.08 2.88 -9.64
CA GLU A 63 -4.48 3.29 -9.46
C GLU A 63 -5.43 2.57 -10.43
N SER A 64 -5.04 2.46 -11.72
CA SER A 64 -5.80 1.73 -12.73
C SER A 64 -5.91 0.23 -12.39
N ALA A 65 -4.87 -0.37 -11.83
CA ALA A 65 -4.92 -1.77 -11.40
C ALA A 65 -5.72 -1.96 -10.10
N ALA A 66 -5.61 -1.04 -9.15
CA ALA A 66 -6.31 -1.11 -7.86
C ALA A 66 -7.82 -0.88 -7.99
N SER A 67 -8.26 0.03 -8.88
CA SER A 67 -9.68 0.32 -9.12
C SER A 67 -10.48 -0.87 -9.66
N LYS A 68 -9.81 -1.87 -10.23
CA LYS A 68 -10.42 -3.12 -10.72
C LYS A 68 -10.65 -4.15 -9.62
N ILE A 69 -10.15 -3.91 -8.41
CA ILE A 69 -10.30 -4.84 -7.28
C ILE A 69 -11.64 -4.58 -6.62
N LYS A 70 -12.52 -5.58 -6.65
CA LYS A 70 -13.74 -5.58 -5.86
C LYS A 70 -13.39 -5.80 -4.39
N VAL A 71 -13.76 -4.85 -3.53
CA VAL A 71 -13.61 -4.99 -2.08
C VAL A 71 -14.70 -5.93 -1.58
N GLU A 72 -14.29 -7.07 -1.03
CA GLU A 72 -15.19 -8.09 -0.49
C GLU A 72 -15.18 -8.03 1.05
N GLY A 73 -16.37 -8.12 1.65
CA GLY A 73 -16.57 -8.13 3.10
C GLY A 73 -16.94 -6.77 3.70
N ALA A 74 -17.74 -6.82 4.76
CA ALA A 74 -18.08 -5.66 5.57
C ALA A 74 -16.92 -5.29 6.52
N ARG A 75 -16.77 -4.00 6.84
CA ARG A 75 -15.74 -3.51 7.79
C ARG A 75 -15.90 -4.15 9.17
N TYR A 76 -17.14 -4.46 9.55
CA TYR A 76 -17.48 -5.16 10.78
C TYR A 76 -18.33 -6.38 10.44
N PRO A 77 -18.27 -7.46 11.25
CA PRO A 77 -19.36 -8.40 11.33
C PRO A 77 -20.68 -7.65 11.57
N GLU A 78 -21.76 -8.06 10.92
CA GLU A 78 -23.05 -7.37 10.90
C GLU A 78 -23.54 -6.97 12.31
N LYS A 79 -23.27 -7.82 13.31
CA LYS A 79 -23.61 -7.59 14.72
C LYS A 79 -22.82 -6.47 15.41
N LEU A 80 -21.56 -6.24 14.99
CA LEU A 80 -20.73 -5.14 15.49
C LEU A 80 -21.01 -3.83 14.74
N GLU A 81 -21.44 -3.92 13.48
CA GLU A 81 -21.85 -2.76 12.68
C GLU A 81 -23.09 -2.08 13.28
N GLN A 82 -24.06 -2.86 13.78
CA GLN A 82 -25.25 -2.36 14.50
C GLN A 82 -24.94 -1.55 15.78
N LEU A 83 -23.71 -1.62 16.30
CA LEU A 83 -23.27 -0.91 17.50
C LEU A 83 -22.52 0.39 17.19
N THR A 84 -22.23 0.68 15.91
CA THR A 84 -21.57 1.91 15.47
C THR A 84 -22.60 3.00 15.15
N GLY A 85 -22.43 4.22 15.67
CA GLY A 85 -23.32 5.36 15.39
C GLY A 85 -24.32 5.77 16.49
N ARG A 86 -24.05 5.45 17.77
CA ARG A 86 -24.72 6.13 18.90
C ARG A 86 -24.11 7.49 19.19
#